data_AF-A0A5E4JCV1-F1
#
_entry.id   AF-A0A5E4JCV1-F1
#
_cell.length_a   1.000
_cell.length_b   1.000
_cell.length_c   1.000
_cell.angle_alpha   90.00
_cell.angle_beta   90.00
_cell.angle_gamma   90.00
#
_symmetry.space_group_name_H-M   'P 1'
#
loop_
_entity.id
_entity.type
_entity.pdbx_description
1 polymer ?
#
loop_
_entity_poly.entity_id
_entity_poly.type
_entity_poly.pdbx_seq_one_letter_code
_entity_poly.pdbx_strand_id
1 'polypeptide(L)'
;MVLKEAVLKDEAELEALLIKNPAQIEEGFSIITHQKTHKSSRLDILGLDSNKTLTLLELKVVSDVGQLRQALSYYTWILDKSSLLLV
;
A
#
# COMPACT_ATOMS: atom_id res chain seq x y z
N MET A 1 21.17 -0.62 -6.42
CA MET A 1 20.04 0.11 -5.83
C MET A 1 20.59 1.23 -4.96
N VAL A 2 20.28 2.48 -5.26
CA VAL A 2 20.69 3.62 -4.41
C VAL A 2 19.55 3.89 -3.45
N LEU A 3 19.78 3.69 -2.15
CA LEU A 3 18.82 4.05 -1.12
C LEU A 3 18.73 5.58 -1.06
N LYS A 4 17.51 6.11 -1.10
CA LYS A 4 17.25 7.53 -0.90
C LYS A 4 16.73 7.72 0.51
N GLU A 5 17.31 8.67 1.22
CA GLU A 5 16.83 9.09 2.53
C GLU A 5 15.94 10.31 2.35
N ALA A 6 14.81 10.32 3.06
CA ALA A 6 13.91 11.45 3.16
C ALA A 6 13.53 11.63 4.63
N VAL A 7 13.52 12.87 5.08
CA VAL A 7 12.96 13.21 6.40
C VAL A 7 11.46 13.33 6.22
N LEU A 8 10.71 12.41 6.84
CA LEU A 8 9.25 12.34 6.76
C LEU A 8 8.67 12.68 8.12
N LYS A 9 7.62 13.49 8.12
CA LYS A 9 6.90 13.86 9.34
C LYS A 9 5.94 12.76 9.79
N ASP A 10 5.20 12.18 8.85
CA ASP A 10 4.12 11.22 9.11
C ASP A 10 3.83 10.34 7.88
N GLU A 11 2.97 9.34 8.06
CA GLU A 11 2.55 8.42 7.00
C GLU A 11 1.81 9.13 5.85
N ALA A 12 1.16 10.26 6.10
CA ALA A 12 0.45 10.99 5.05
C ALA A 12 1.45 11.65 4.07
N GLU A 13 2.57 12.16 4.58
CA GLU A 13 3.66 12.65 3.73
C GLU A 13 4.32 11.52 2.94
N LEU A 14 4.56 10.35 3.56
CA LEU A 14 5.06 9.17 2.87
C LEU A 14 4.12 8.75 1.73
N GLU A 15 2.81 8.66 2.01
CA GLU A 15 1.78 8.31 1.02
C GLU A 15 1.79 9.29 -0.16
N ALA A 16 1.82 10.60 0.11
CA ALA A 16 1.84 11.63 -0.92
C ALA A 16 3.08 11.54 -1.83
N LEU A 17 4.24 11.23 -1.27
CA LEU A 17 5.48 11.04 -2.04
C LEU A 17 5.39 9.82 -2.97
N LEU A 18 4.88 8.70 -2.46
CA LEU A 18 4.73 7.47 -3.24
C LEU A 18 3.64 7.60 -4.31
N ILE A 19 2.55 8.33 -4.04
CA ILE A 19 1.52 8.63 -5.05
C ILE A 19 2.08 9.49 -6.18
N LYS A 20 2.86 10.53 -5.82
CA LYS A 20 3.47 11.43 -6.82
C LYS A 20 4.49 10.72 -7.71
N ASN A 21 5.20 9.73 -7.17
CA ASN A 21 6.18 8.95 -7.93
C ASN A 21 6.18 7.47 -7.49
N PRO A 22 5.26 6.64 -8.05
CA PRO A 22 5.14 5.24 -7.65
C PRO A 22 6.38 4.39 -7.95
N ALA A 23 7.24 4.84 -8.88
CA ALA A 23 8.52 4.22 -9.18
C ALA A 23 9.54 4.29 -8.01
N GLN A 24 9.24 5.00 -6.92
CA GLN A 24 10.01 4.91 -5.67
C GLN A 24 9.78 3.59 -4.92
N ILE A 25 8.68 2.86 -5.21
CA ILE A 25 8.41 1.53 -4.66
C ILE A 25 9.22 0.49 -5.45
N GLU A 26 8.90 0.38 -6.75
CA GLU A 26 9.61 -0.46 -7.73
C GLU A 26 9.31 0.04 -9.15
N GLU A 27 10.16 -0.35 -10.11
CA GLU A 27 9.94 -0.01 -11.51
C GLU A 27 8.67 -0.67 -12.06
N GLY A 28 7.84 0.10 -12.77
CA GLY A 28 6.60 -0.39 -13.36
C GLY A 28 5.42 -0.51 -12.39
N PHE A 29 5.59 -0.12 -11.12
CA PHE A 29 4.49 -0.08 -10.16
C PHE A 29 3.43 0.96 -10.57
N SER A 30 2.16 0.59 -10.46
CA SER A 30 1.02 1.45 -10.78
C SER A 30 -0.02 1.43 -9.67
N ILE A 31 -0.51 2.60 -9.27
CA ILE A 31 -1.50 2.72 -8.19
C ILE A 31 -2.91 2.54 -8.78
N ILE A 32 -3.70 1.66 -8.16
CA ILE A 32 -5.13 1.49 -8.46
C ILE A 32 -5.95 2.44 -7.60
N THR A 33 -5.69 2.47 -6.29
CA THR A 33 -6.42 3.30 -5.32
C THR A 33 -5.59 3.48 -4.05
N HIS A 34 -5.94 4.49 -3.27
CA HIS A 34 -5.33 4.78 -1.97
C HIS A 34 -6.41 5.21 -0.98
N GLN A 35 -6.12 5.14 0.31
CA GLN A 35 -7.02 5.53 1.40
C GLN A 35 -8.37 4.80 1.42
N LYS A 36 -8.37 3.49 1.14
CA LYS A 36 -9.60 2.70 1.08
C LYS A 36 -10.04 2.24 2.47
N THR A 37 -11.16 2.75 2.95
CA THR A 37 -11.67 2.42 4.28
C THR A 37 -12.22 0.99 4.37
N HIS A 38 -11.81 0.25 5.40
CA HIS A 38 -12.38 -1.03 5.82
C HIS A 38 -12.60 -1.05 7.34
N LYS A 39 -13.86 -1.17 7.77
CA LYS A 39 -14.27 -1.04 9.19
C LYS A 39 -13.79 0.31 9.75
N SER A 40 -13.03 0.29 10.84
CA SER A 40 -12.42 1.47 11.50
C SER A 40 -10.99 1.76 11.03
N SER A 41 -10.51 1.08 9.99
CA SER A 41 -9.13 1.16 9.51
C SER A 41 -9.09 1.50 8.03
N ARG A 42 -7.97 2.06 7.56
CA ARG A 42 -7.80 2.55 6.20
C ARG A 42 -6.62 1.85 5.53
N LEU A 43 -6.86 1.18 4.41
CA LEU A 43 -5.80 0.67 3.56
C LEU A 43 -5.09 1.85 2.90
N ASP A 44 -3.77 1.92 3.02
CA ASP A 44 -3.01 3.06 2.49
C ASP A 44 -2.93 3.03 0.96
N ILE A 45 -2.30 2.01 0.35
CA ILE A 45 -2.17 1.93 -1.12
C ILE A 45 -2.47 0.51 -1.63
N LEU A 46 -3.21 0.45 -2.74
CA LEU A 46 -3.42 -0.74 -3.54
C LEU A 46 -2.97 -0.46 -4.98
N GLY A 47 -2.13 -1.32 -5.55
CA GLY A 47 -1.57 -1.15 -6.88
C GLY A 47 -1.29 -2.46 -7.59
N LEU A 48 -0.65 -2.37 -8.75
CA LEU A 48 -0.13 -3.48 -9.52
C LEU A 48 1.38 -3.34 -9.67
N ASP A 49 2.09 -4.44 -9.47
CA ASP A 49 3.51 -4.54 -9.84
C ASP A 49 3.68 -4.58 -11.39
N SER A 50 4.94 -4.66 -11.83
CA SER A 50 5.28 -4.77 -13.25
C SER A 50 4.72 -6.04 -13.93
N ASN A 51 4.47 -7.10 -13.16
CA ASN A 51 3.90 -8.38 -13.61
C ASN A 51 2.36 -8.42 -13.52
N LYS A 52 1.71 -7.29 -13.18
CA LYS A 52 0.26 -7.19 -12.96
C LYS A 52 -0.25 -7.97 -11.73
N THR A 53 0.62 -8.27 -10.78
CA THR A 53 0.24 -8.80 -9.47
C THR A 53 -0.39 -7.69 -8.65
N LEU A 54 -1.54 -7.99 -8.01
CA LEU A 54 -2.17 -7.07 -7.06
C LEU A 54 -1.31 -6.94 -5.79
N THR A 55 -0.84 -5.73 -5.53
CA THR A 55 0.11 -5.44 -4.45
C THR A 55 -0.49 -4.45 -3.47
N LEU A 56 -0.39 -4.79 -2.19
CA LEU A 56 -0.89 -4.01 -1.06
C LEU A 56 0.28 -3.39 -0.32
N LEU A 57 0.20 -2.09 -0.02
CA LEU A 57 1.19 -1.40 0.80
C LEU A 57 0.54 -0.82 2.04
N GLU A 58 1.09 -1.20 3.20
CA GLU A 58 0.79 -0.62 4.51
C GLU A 58 1.98 0.26 4.92
N LEU A 59 1.74 1.57 5.09
CA LEU A 59 2.81 2.54 5.28
C LEU A 59 3.06 2.81 6.76
N LYS A 60 4.34 2.92 7.12
CA LYS A 60 4.79 3.34 8.45
C LYS A 60 6.07 4.14 8.32
N VAL A 61 6.17 5.26 9.04
CA VAL A 61 7.45 6.01 9.16
C VAL A 61 8.32 5.50 10.30
N VAL A 62 7.71 4.78 11.26
CA VAL A 62 8.40 4.09 12.36
C VAL A 62 7.91 2.65 12.43
N SER A 63 8.81 1.70 12.66
CA SER A 63 8.45 0.28 12.80
C SER A 63 7.37 0.07 13.86
N ASP A 64 6.27 -0.60 13.48
CA ASP A 64 5.11 -0.85 14.31
C ASP A 64 4.78 -2.36 14.30
N VAL A 65 4.69 -2.98 15.48
CA VAL A 65 4.41 -4.42 15.64
C VAL A 65 3.04 -4.81 15.04
N GLY A 66 2.11 -3.87 14.98
CA GLY A 66 0.80 -4.02 14.37
C GLY A 66 0.80 -3.95 12.84
N GLN A 67 1.86 -3.42 12.22
CA GLN A 67 1.89 -3.16 10.77
C GLN A 67 1.64 -4.44 9.95
N LEU A 68 2.32 -5.53 10.30
CA LEU A 68 2.14 -6.80 9.59
C LEU A 68 0.72 -7.37 9.80
N ARG A 69 0.15 -7.21 10.99
CA ARG A 69 -1.23 -7.64 11.28
C ARG A 69 -2.24 -6.83 10.48
N GLN A 70 -2.02 -5.53 10.33
CA GLN A 70 -2.85 -4.64 9.51
C GLN A 70 -2.79 -5.06 8.03
N ALA A 71 -1.58 -5.23 7.48
CA ALA A 71 -1.39 -5.70 6.11
C ALA A 71 -2.07 -7.05 5.83
N LEU A 72 -1.92 -8.02 6.73
CA LEU A 72 -2.60 -9.32 6.62
C LEU A 72 -4.12 -9.20 6.70
N SER A 73 -4.63 -8.33 7.57
CA SER A 73 -6.08 -8.09 7.67
C SER A 73 -6.64 -7.52 6.37
N TYR A 74 -5.93 -6.59 5.72
CA TYR A 74 -6.37 -6.03 4.44
C TYR A 74 -6.23 -7.02 3.30
N TYR A 75 -5.17 -7.83 3.29
CA TYR A 75 -5.00 -8.91 2.32
C TYR A 75 -6.19 -9.87 2.35
N THR A 76 -6.55 -10.38 3.54
CA THR A 76 -7.72 -11.26 3.72
C THR A 76 -9.01 -10.59 3.26
N TRP A 77 -9.21 -9.32 3.63
CA TRP A 77 -10.39 -8.57 3.21
C TRP A 77 -10.50 -8.39 1.68
N ILE A 78 -9.37 -8.13 1.01
CA ILE A 78 -9.33 -8.04 -0.46
C ILE A 78 -9.67 -9.38 -1.07
N LEU A 79 -9.11 -10.48 -0.56
CA LEU A 79 -9.43 -11.82 -1.05
C LEU A 79 -10.93 -12.13 -0.92
N ASP A 80 -11.50 -11.87 0.26
CA ASP A 80 -12.94 -12.04 0.50
C ASP A 80 -13.78 -11.25 -0.50
N LYS A 81 -13.39 -10.01 -0.83
CA LYS A 81 -14.09 -9.18 -1.83
C LYS A 81 -13.78 -9.55 -3.28
N SER A 82 -12.59 -10.08 -3.57
CA SER A 82 -12.19 -10.47 -4.92
C SER A 82 -12.96 -11.69 -5.41
N SER A 83 -13.47 -12.51 -4.49
CA SER A 83 -14.47 -13.54 -4.81
C SER A 83 -15.75 -12.99 -5.46
N LEU A 84 -16.02 -11.68 -5.33
CA LEU A 84 -17.12 -10.96 -5.98
C LEU A 84 -16.71 -10.28 -7.31
N LEU A 85 -15.42 -10.23 -7.64
CA LEU A 85 -14.88 -9.67 -8.89
C LEU A 85 -14.56 -10.75 -9.95
N LEU A 86 -14.72 -12.04 -9.58
CA LEU A 86 -14.52 -13.21 -10.44
C LEU A 86 -15.84 -13.87 -10.87
N VAL A 87 -16.97 -13.15 -10.82
CA VAL A 87 -18.28 -13.59 -11.34
C VAL A 87 -18.74 -12.68 -12.46
#